data_AF-A0A940QY70-F1
#
_entry.id   AF-A0A940QY70-F1
#
_cell.length_a   1.000
_cell.length_b   1.000
_cell.length_c   1.000
_cell.angle_alpha   90.00
_cell.angle_beta   90.00
_cell.angle_gamma   90.00
#
_symmetry.space_group_name_H-M   'P 1'
#
loop_
_entity.id
_entity.type
_entity.pdbx_description
1 polymer ?
#
loop_
_entity_poly.entity_id
_entity_poly.type
_entity_poly.pdbx_seq_one_letter_code
_entity_poly.pdbx_strand_id
1 'polypeptide(L)'
;MIRNISLIIFLVLMFGCKKEAALQAENADDNTLTVKDNPSDPVDHAIYQFYQSTGIPCFYNDTISRKEVGTVNGVPRYFYKRLTVNWSPALGVDTFTQFRIPLNKADLLPMLSLIKNELLPLIPDNIPIHSILFADTVFMYPTIWVPDRPAKTEMNAFSGFNTLVLRIINPDTLTAESKKHYLNDVLKEICVR
;
A
#
# COMPACT_ATOMS: atom_id res chain seq x y z
N MET A 1 -9.98 -56.01 40.17
CA MET A 1 -10.21 -54.58 39.88
C MET A 1 -9.42 -54.06 38.67
N ILE A 2 -8.17 -54.49 38.45
CA ILE A 2 -7.30 -54.00 37.35
C ILE A 2 -7.79 -54.38 35.94
N ARG A 3 -8.41 -55.56 35.79
CA ARG A 3 -8.90 -56.07 34.49
C ARG A 3 -10.03 -55.24 33.87
N ASN A 4 -10.86 -54.58 34.69
CA ASN A 4 -11.97 -53.75 34.21
C ASN A 4 -11.50 -52.33 33.83
N ILE A 5 -10.44 -51.83 34.48
CA ILE A 5 -9.84 -50.52 34.20
C ILE A 5 -9.18 -50.51 32.81
N SER A 6 -8.51 -51.61 32.45
CA SER A 6 -7.88 -51.77 31.12
C SER A 6 -8.91 -51.74 29.98
N LEU A 7 -10.11 -52.31 30.20
CA LEU A 7 -11.20 -52.31 29.22
C LEU A 7 -11.81 -50.92 29.03
N ILE A 8 -11.93 -50.13 30.10
CA ILE A 8 -12.49 -48.78 30.06
C ILE A 8 -11.53 -47.82 29.33
N ILE A 9 -10.22 -47.96 29.56
CA ILE A 9 -9.19 -47.16 28.86
C ILE A 9 -9.20 -47.44 27.35
N PHE A 10 -9.36 -48.70 26.96
CA PHE A 10 -9.46 -49.08 25.54
C PHE A 10 -10.73 -48.53 24.88
N LEU A 11 -11.84 -48.43 25.62
CA LEU A 11 -13.09 -47.87 25.11
C LEU A 11 -13.00 -46.34 24.91
N VAL A 12 -12.32 -45.61 25.81
CA VAL A 12 -12.15 -44.14 25.71
C VAL A 12 -11.27 -43.74 24.52
N LEU A 13 -10.26 -44.55 24.16
CA LEU A 13 -9.41 -44.30 23.00
C LEU A 13 -10.17 -44.39 21.67
N MET A 14 -11.26 -45.16 21.60
CA MET A 14 -12.06 -45.36 20.37
C MET A 14 -13.05 -44.21 20.10
N PHE A 15 -13.32 -43.33 21.08
CA PHE A 15 -14.23 -42.17 20.92
C PHE A 15 -13.49 -40.84 20.69
N GLY A 16 -12.15 -40.85 20.57
CA GLY A 16 -11.33 -39.63 20.43
C GLY A 16 -11.32 -38.99 19.04
N CYS A 17 -11.83 -39.64 18.00
CA CYS A 17 -11.84 -39.09 16.64
C CYS A 17 -13.11 -38.26 16.37
N LYS A 18 -13.17 -37.06 16.94
CA LYS A 18 -14.01 -36.02 16.34
C LYS A 18 -13.33 -35.58 15.05
N LYS A 19 -14.00 -35.71 13.90
CA LYS A 19 -13.55 -35.07 12.66
C LYS A 19 -13.48 -33.57 12.94
N GLU A 20 -12.28 -33.01 12.90
CA GLU A 20 -12.12 -31.56 12.85
C GLU A 20 -12.87 -31.05 11.62
N ALA A 21 -13.51 -29.88 11.74
CA ALA A 21 -14.09 -29.24 10.58
C ALA A 21 -12.98 -29.05 9.53
N ALA A 22 -13.27 -29.37 8.28
CA ALA A 22 -12.31 -29.12 7.20
C ALA A 22 -11.88 -27.65 7.26
N LEU A 23 -10.57 -27.40 7.26
CA LEU A 23 -10.01 -26.06 7.15
C LEU A 23 -10.55 -25.45 5.86
N GLN A 24 -11.57 -24.59 5.97
CA GLN A 24 -11.94 -23.74 4.87
C GLN A 24 -10.81 -22.73 4.71
N ALA A 25 -10.21 -22.67 3.52
CA ALA A 25 -9.37 -21.55 3.15
C ALA A 25 -10.28 -20.32 3.12
N GLU A 26 -10.38 -19.62 4.25
CA GLU A 26 -11.21 -18.42 4.40
C GLU A 26 -10.67 -17.22 3.58
N ASN A 27 -9.54 -17.41 2.92
CA ASN A 27 -8.84 -16.40 2.15
C ASN A 27 -8.64 -16.90 0.71
N ALA A 28 -9.71 -16.90 -0.08
CA ALA A 28 -9.48 -16.57 -1.49
C ALA A 28 -8.83 -15.18 -1.47
N ASP A 29 -7.57 -15.09 -1.86
CA ASP A 29 -6.77 -13.86 -1.74
C ASP A 29 -7.37 -12.81 -2.67
N ASP A 30 -8.34 -12.05 -2.16
CA ASP A 30 -8.96 -10.94 -2.88
C ASP A 30 -7.84 -9.96 -3.21
N ASN A 31 -7.55 -9.78 -4.51
CA ASN A 31 -6.51 -8.90 -4.99
C ASN A 31 -6.78 -7.49 -4.46
N THR A 32 -6.13 -7.15 -3.36
CA THR A 32 -6.51 -6.01 -2.54
C THR A 32 -6.06 -4.69 -3.18
N LEU A 33 -5.24 -4.76 -4.23
CA LEU A 33 -4.83 -3.61 -5.02
C LEU A 33 -5.87 -3.22 -6.10
N THR A 34 -6.94 -3.99 -6.27
CA THR A 34 -8.00 -3.66 -7.22
C THR A 34 -8.76 -2.42 -6.77
N VAL A 35 -8.82 -1.41 -7.64
CA VAL A 35 -9.62 -0.19 -7.41
C VAL A 35 -11.06 -0.43 -7.85
N LYS A 36 -12.03 -0.12 -6.99
CA LYS A 36 -13.46 -0.20 -7.29
C LYS A 36 -13.99 1.19 -7.63
N ASP A 37 -14.89 1.26 -8.61
CA ASP A 37 -15.51 2.52 -8.99
C ASP A 37 -16.41 3.07 -7.88
N ASN A 38 -16.39 4.39 -7.72
CA ASN A 38 -17.32 5.14 -6.91
C ASN A 38 -17.73 6.39 -7.70
N PRO A 39 -18.72 6.30 -8.60
CA PRO A 39 -19.13 7.41 -9.46
C PRO A 39 -19.76 8.58 -8.69
N SER A 40 -20.09 8.38 -7.41
CA SER A 40 -20.63 9.44 -6.55
C SER A 40 -19.55 10.39 -6.01
N ASP A 41 -18.28 9.99 -6.10
CA ASP A 41 -17.14 10.81 -5.71
C ASP A 41 -16.23 11.07 -6.93
N PRO A 42 -16.04 12.33 -7.35
CA PRO A 42 -15.32 12.63 -8.57
C PRO A 42 -13.84 12.23 -8.51
N VAL A 43 -13.22 12.22 -7.33
CA VAL A 43 -11.82 11.82 -7.16
C VAL A 43 -11.70 10.31 -7.23
N ASP A 44 -12.55 9.58 -6.50
CA ASP A 44 -12.53 8.12 -6.52
C ASP A 44 -12.84 7.58 -7.92
N HIS A 45 -13.81 8.19 -8.62
CA HIS A 45 -14.12 7.87 -10.00
C HIS A 45 -12.93 8.14 -10.94
N ALA A 46 -12.25 9.28 -10.80
CA ALA A 46 -11.07 9.58 -11.61
C ALA A 46 -9.91 8.60 -11.35
N ILE A 47 -9.70 8.18 -10.10
CA ILE A 47 -8.72 7.14 -9.74
C ILE A 47 -9.10 5.81 -10.39
N TYR A 48 -10.37 5.43 -10.37
CA TYR A 48 -10.85 4.23 -11.03
C TYR A 48 -10.65 4.30 -12.56
N GLN A 49 -11.01 5.41 -13.20
CA GLN A 49 -10.77 5.60 -14.65
C GLN A 49 -9.28 5.56 -15.01
N PHE A 50 -8.42 6.16 -14.17
CA PHE A 50 -6.98 6.07 -14.33
C PHE A 50 -6.55 4.60 -14.29
N TYR A 51 -6.94 3.85 -13.25
CA TYR A 51 -6.64 2.44 -13.08
C TYR A 51 -7.10 1.60 -14.28
N GLN A 52 -8.33 1.79 -14.76
CA GLN A 52 -8.85 1.09 -15.93
C GLN A 52 -8.03 1.37 -17.20
N SER A 53 -7.47 2.58 -17.33
CA SER A 53 -6.71 3.00 -18.51
C SER A 53 -5.22 2.65 -18.47
N THR A 54 -4.62 2.54 -17.28
CA THR A 54 -3.17 2.33 -17.11
C THR A 54 -2.84 0.95 -16.53
N GLY A 55 -3.82 0.29 -15.89
CA GLY A 55 -3.59 -0.91 -15.07
C GLY A 55 -2.91 -0.63 -13.74
N ILE A 56 -2.58 0.63 -13.42
CA ILE A 56 -1.83 1.01 -12.22
C ILE A 56 -2.81 1.49 -11.13
N PRO A 57 -2.92 0.78 -9.99
CA PRO A 57 -3.77 1.18 -8.90
C PRO A 57 -3.14 2.34 -8.12
N CYS A 58 -3.96 3.36 -7.84
CA CYS A 58 -3.56 4.56 -7.14
C CYS A 58 -4.35 4.72 -5.83
N PHE A 59 -3.68 5.23 -4.79
CA PHE A 59 -4.26 5.40 -3.47
C PHE A 59 -3.90 6.76 -2.88
N TYR A 60 -4.80 7.34 -2.07
CA TYR A 60 -4.53 8.51 -1.20
C TYR A 60 -4.59 8.13 0.29
N ASN A 61 -4.75 6.84 0.59
CA ASN A 61 -4.70 6.30 1.93
C ASN A 61 -3.87 5.02 1.87
N ASP A 62 -3.04 4.79 2.88
CA ASP A 62 -2.24 3.57 2.96
C ASP A 62 -3.09 2.37 3.39
N THR A 63 -4.22 2.60 4.06
CA THR A 63 -5.19 1.55 4.41
C THR A 63 -6.13 1.27 3.24
N ILE A 64 -5.89 0.15 2.55
CA ILE A 64 -6.57 -0.21 1.29
C ILE A 64 -7.76 -1.17 1.47
N SER A 65 -7.85 -1.84 2.63
CA SER A 65 -8.99 -2.69 2.94
C SER A 65 -9.23 -2.75 4.45
N ARG A 66 -10.51 -2.84 4.81
CA ARG A 66 -11.02 -3.00 6.18
C ARG A 66 -12.12 -4.06 6.15
N LYS A 67 -11.91 -5.17 6.86
CA LYS A 67 -12.89 -6.27 7.00
C LYS A 67 -13.25 -6.41 8.47
N GLU A 68 -14.54 -6.47 8.79
CA GLU A 68 -14.97 -6.85 10.14
C GLU A 68 -14.70 -8.35 10.33
N VAL A 69 -14.04 -8.71 11.43
CA VAL A 69 -13.61 -10.09 11.74
C VAL A 69 -14.27 -10.65 12.99
N GLY A 70 -15.24 -9.92 13.56
CA GLY A 70 -16.02 -10.35 14.71
C GLY A 70 -16.27 -9.23 15.70
N THR A 71 -16.75 -9.60 16.88
CA THR A 71 -17.14 -8.67 17.95
C THR A 71 -16.54 -9.14 19.27
N VAL A 72 -15.93 -8.22 20.03
CA VAL A 72 -15.42 -8.51 21.38
C VAL A 72 -16.11 -7.56 22.36
N ASN A 73 -16.83 -8.12 23.34
CA ASN A 73 -17.59 -7.35 24.34
C ASN A 73 -18.56 -6.30 23.73
N GLY A 74 -19.22 -6.64 22.61
CA GLY A 74 -20.12 -5.74 21.90
C GLY A 74 -19.43 -4.69 21.02
N VAL A 75 -18.09 -4.68 20.96
CA VAL A 75 -17.32 -3.78 20.09
C VAL A 75 -16.88 -4.53 18.83
N PRO A 76 -17.24 -4.04 17.62
CA PRO A 76 -16.78 -4.61 16.37
C PRO A 76 -15.25 -4.56 16.24
N ARG A 77 -14.64 -5.68 15.84
CA ARG A 77 -13.21 -5.81 15.57
C ARG A 77 -12.97 -5.86 14.07
N TYR A 78 -11.97 -5.10 13.62
CA TYR A 78 -11.62 -4.99 12.21
C TYR A 78 -10.20 -5.48 11.95
N PHE A 79 -10.02 -6.12 10.79
CA PHE A 79 -8.73 -6.39 10.18
C PHE A 79 -8.48 -5.37 9.07
N TYR A 80 -7.30 -4.78 9.07
CA TYR A 80 -6.90 -3.75 8.11
C TYR A 80 -5.75 -4.26 7.26
N LYS A 81 -5.86 -4.11 5.93
CA LYS A 81 -4.71 -4.29 5.02
C LYS A 81 -4.16 -2.91 4.68
N ARG A 82 -2.86 -2.73 4.89
CA ARG A 82 -2.13 -1.48 4.63
C ARG A 82 -1.04 -1.70 3.58
N LEU A 83 -0.75 -0.69 2.79
CA LEU A 83 0.38 -0.68 1.86
C LEU A 83 1.69 -0.66 2.65
N THR A 84 2.53 -1.66 2.43
CA THR A 84 3.88 -1.69 2.99
C THR A 84 4.82 -0.91 2.09
N VAL A 85 4.95 0.38 2.39
CA VAL A 85 5.77 1.31 1.60
C VAL A 85 7.23 1.30 2.06
N ASN A 86 7.45 1.40 3.36
CA ASN A 86 8.77 1.68 3.91
C ASN A 86 9.65 0.43 4.05
N TRP A 87 9.11 -0.78 3.96
CA TRP A 87 9.91 -1.97 4.20
C TRP A 87 10.86 -2.28 3.03
N SER A 88 12.14 -2.52 3.33
CA SER A 88 13.14 -2.93 2.35
C SER A 88 13.46 -4.42 2.49
N PRO A 89 13.15 -5.27 1.49
CA PRO A 89 13.57 -6.67 1.52
C PRO A 89 15.10 -6.84 1.49
N ALA A 90 15.80 -5.92 0.83
CA ALA A 90 17.25 -5.97 0.69
C ALA A 90 17.97 -5.72 2.02
N LEU A 91 17.42 -4.83 2.86
CA LEU A 91 17.98 -4.52 4.17
C LEU A 91 17.32 -5.33 5.30
N GLY A 92 16.19 -5.99 5.03
CA GLY A 92 15.40 -6.71 6.03
C GLY A 92 14.78 -5.81 7.11
N VAL A 93 14.74 -4.49 6.88
CA VAL A 93 14.26 -3.48 7.84
C VAL A 93 13.43 -2.41 7.15
N ASP A 94 12.65 -1.67 7.94
CA ASP A 94 11.99 -0.46 7.47
C ASP A 94 13.03 0.60 7.13
N THR A 95 12.85 1.20 5.96
CA THR A 95 13.50 2.43 5.57
C THR A 95 13.05 3.56 6.50
N PHE A 96 13.94 4.52 6.69
CA PHE A 96 13.69 5.71 7.52
C PHE A 96 12.84 6.75 6.79
N THR A 97 11.89 6.30 5.97
CA THR A 97 11.00 7.13 5.16
C THR A 97 9.67 7.32 5.87
N GLN A 98 9.12 8.52 5.83
CA GLN A 98 7.80 8.86 6.34
C GLN A 98 7.04 9.67 5.30
N PHE A 99 5.73 9.53 5.29
CA PHE A 99 4.86 10.32 4.42
C PHE A 99 3.62 10.76 5.19
N ARG A 100 2.98 11.83 4.69
CA ARG A 100 1.68 12.27 5.19
C ARG A 100 0.63 12.02 4.13
N ILE A 101 -0.45 11.33 4.49
CA ILE A 101 -1.61 11.17 3.60
C ILE A 101 -2.19 12.53 3.23
N PRO A 102 -2.81 12.67 2.04
CA PRO A 102 -3.33 13.93 1.56
C PRO A 102 -4.44 14.47 2.45
N LEU A 103 -4.38 15.76 2.81
CA LEU A 103 -5.50 16.41 3.50
C LEU A 103 -6.69 16.67 2.57
N ASN A 104 -6.41 17.05 1.33
CA ASN A 104 -7.43 17.33 0.32
C ASN A 104 -7.26 16.38 -0.86
N LYS A 105 -8.17 15.42 -0.99
CA LYS A 105 -8.07 14.46 -2.09
C LYS A 105 -8.37 15.07 -3.47
N ALA A 106 -8.98 16.25 -3.56
CA ALA A 106 -9.21 16.91 -4.85
C ALA A 106 -7.91 17.26 -5.58
N ASP A 107 -6.80 17.43 -4.86
CA ASP A 107 -5.48 17.73 -5.42
C ASP A 107 -4.93 16.56 -6.25
N LEU A 108 -5.53 15.37 -6.16
CA LEU A 108 -5.17 14.22 -6.99
C LEU A 108 -5.61 14.37 -8.45
N LEU A 109 -6.67 15.12 -8.75
CA LEU A 109 -7.18 15.23 -10.12
C LEU A 109 -6.12 15.75 -11.12
N PRO A 110 -5.44 16.89 -10.85
CA PRO A 110 -4.38 17.35 -11.73
C PRO A 110 -3.15 16.44 -11.67
N MET A 111 -2.86 15.80 -10.53
CA MET A 111 -1.78 14.82 -10.40
C MET A 111 -1.98 13.58 -11.28
N LEU A 112 -3.19 13.02 -11.33
CA LEU A 112 -3.53 11.88 -12.19
C LEU A 112 -3.30 12.21 -13.66
N SER A 113 -3.66 13.43 -14.06
CA SER A 113 -3.45 13.93 -15.42
C SER A 113 -1.96 14.09 -15.75
N LEU A 114 -1.19 14.70 -14.84
CA LEU A 114 0.27 14.82 -14.96
C LEU A 114 0.93 13.46 -15.10
N ILE A 115 0.56 12.51 -14.24
CA ILE A 115 1.16 11.18 -14.24
C ILE A 115 0.85 10.46 -15.56
N LYS A 116 -0.43 10.41 -15.95
CA LYS A 116 -0.86 9.69 -17.15
C LYS A 116 -0.24 10.26 -18.42
N ASN A 117 -0.23 11.57 -18.57
CA ASN A 117 0.08 12.22 -19.83
C ASN A 117 1.55 12.64 -19.96
N GLU A 118 2.24 12.86 -18.83
CA GLU A 118 3.61 13.38 -18.84
C GLU A 118 4.62 12.45 -18.15
N LEU A 119 4.26 11.75 -17.07
CA LEU A 119 5.22 10.86 -16.39
C LEU A 119 5.29 9.48 -17.03
N LEU A 120 4.17 8.77 -17.13
CA LEU A 120 4.14 7.37 -17.61
C LEU A 120 4.75 7.21 -19.01
N PRO A 121 4.54 8.12 -19.99
CA PRO A 121 5.17 8.01 -21.31
C PRO A 121 6.70 8.15 -21.29
N LEU A 122 7.29 8.65 -20.20
CA LEU A 122 8.75 8.77 -20.05
C LEU A 122 9.36 7.53 -19.40
N ILE A 123 8.56 6.62 -18.86
CA ILE A 123 9.02 5.40 -18.21
C ILE A 123 9.18 4.30 -19.28
N PRO A 124 10.35 3.64 -19.38
CA PRO A 124 10.53 2.49 -20.25
C PRO A 124 9.55 1.35 -19.92
N ASP A 125 9.03 0.66 -20.95
CA ASP A 125 8.02 -0.40 -20.82
C ASP A 125 8.45 -1.58 -19.91
N ASN A 126 9.76 -1.77 -19.71
CA ASN A 126 10.31 -2.85 -18.89
C ASN A 126 10.40 -2.49 -17.38
N ILE A 127 10.03 -1.28 -16.98
CA ILE A 127 10.03 -0.84 -15.58
C ILE A 127 8.58 -0.82 -15.06
N PRO A 128 8.14 -1.84 -14.31
CA PRO A 128 6.77 -1.91 -13.85
C PRO A 128 6.51 -0.95 -12.68
N ILE A 129 5.43 -0.16 -12.78
CA ILE A 129 4.88 0.58 -11.65
C ILE A 129 3.71 -0.22 -11.07
N HIS A 130 3.92 -0.88 -9.94
CA HIS A 130 2.94 -1.80 -9.35
C HIS A 130 1.76 -1.09 -8.68
N SER A 131 2.03 0.01 -7.98
CA SER A 131 0.99 0.89 -7.41
C SER A 131 1.56 2.26 -7.11
N ILE A 132 0.68 3.25 -6.94
CA ILE A 132 1.04 4.61 -6.56
C ILE A 132 0.31 5.00 -5.27
N LEU A 133 1.02 5.62 -4.34
CA LEU A 133 0.45 6.27 -3.16
C LEU A 133 0.73 7.77 -3.21
N PHE A 134 -0.32 8.58 -3.16
CA PHE A 134 -0.20 10.03 -3.08
C PHE A 134 -0.02 10.48 -1.63
N ALA A 135 0.86 11.45 -1.43
CA ALA A 135 1.16 12.03 -0.12
C ALA A 135 1.32 13.56 -0.21
N ASP A 136 0.93 14.29 0.83
CA ASP A 136 1.21 15.73 0.94
C ASP A 136 2.72 15.99 1.04
N THR A 137 3.41 15.13 1.78
CA THR A 137 4.85 15.26 2.04
C THR A 137 5.49 13.89 2.14
N VAL A 138 6.73 13.77 1.68
CA VAL A 138 7.59 12.58 1.83
C VAL A 138 8.91 13.02 2.43
N PHE A 139 9.34 12.38 3.51
CA PHE A 139 10.60 12.67 4.20
C PHE A 139 11.43 11.41 4.36
N MET A 140 12.75 11.55 4.17
CA MET A 140 13.72 10.53 4.55
C MET A 140 14.59 11.05 5.69
N TYR A 141 14.73 10.26 6.74
CA TYR A 141 15.66 10.50 7.83
C TYR A 141 16.99 9.78 7.55
N PRO A 142 18.13 10.39 7.87
CA PRO A 142 19.41 9.72 7.73
C PRO A 142 19.52 8.58 8.75
N THR A 143 20.12 7.47 8.34
CA THR A 143 20.38 6.30 9.20
C THR A 143 21.36 6.63 10.34
N ILE A 144 22.20 7.65 10.13
CA ILE A 144 23.22 8.12 11.06
C ILE A 144 23.11 9.65 11.12
N TRP A 145 23.09 10.20 12.33
CA TRP A 145 23.15 11.65 12.51
C TRP A 145 24.53 12.17 12.10
N VAL A 146 24.56 13.17 11.22
CA VAL A 146 25.78 13.84 10.75
C VAL A 146 25.59 15.34 10.99
N PRO A 147 26.52 16.03 11.69
CA PRO A 147 26.36 17.43 12.10
C PRO A 147 26.02 18.40 10.96
N ASP A 148 26.53 18.14 9.76
CA ASP A 148 26.38 19.02 8.58
C ASP A 148 25.34 18.51 7.56
N ARG A 149 24.52 17.52 7.93
CA ARG A 149 23.43 17.03 7.08
C ARG A 149 22.07 17.40 7.66
N PRO A 150 21.07 17.67 6.80
CA PRO A 150 19.74 17.96 7.29
C PRO A 150 19.18 16.76 8.06
N ALA A 151 18.48 17.04 9.15
CA ALA A 151 17.87 16.02 10.01
C ALA A 151 16.81 15.18 9.27
N LYS A 152 16.22 15.73 8.21
CA LYS A 152 15.37 15.03 7.25
C LYS A 152 15.49 15.69 5.88
N THR A 153 15.34 14.89 4.83
CA THR A 153 15.31 15.37 3.45
C THR A 153 13.90 15.22 2.92
N GLU A 154 13.31 16.30 2.41
CA GLU A 154 12.03 16.23 1.70
C GLU A 154 12.25 15.71 0.29
N MET A 155 11.38 14.82 -0.16
CA MET A 155 11.49 14.14 -1.45
C MET A 155 10.23 14.37 -2.29
N ASN A 156 10.40 14.41 -3.62
CA ASN A 156 9.28 14.46 -4.56
C ASN A 156 8.65 13.09 -4.80
N ALA A 157 9.45 12.03 -4.68
CA ALA A 157 9.01 10.65 -4.80
C ALA A 157 9.84 9.74 -3.88
N PHE A 158 9.32 8.55 -3.62
CA PHE A 158 10.05 7.48 -2.97
C PHE A 158 9.57 6.14 -3.54
N SER A 159 10.50 5.33 -4.07
CA SER A 159 10.18 3.98 -4.52
C SER A 159 10.24 2.99 -3.37
N GLY A 160 9.08 2.66 -2.81
CA GLY A 160 8.93 1.55 -1.87
C GLY A 160 8.98 0.18 -2.56
N PHE A 161 8.70 -0.89 -1.81
CA PHE A 161 8.78 -2.25 -2.37
C PHE A 161 7.76 -2.49 -3.51
N ASN A 162 6.47 -2.23 -3.33
CA ASN A 162 5.50 -2.39 -4.42
C ASN A 162 4.70 -1.12 -4.68
N THR A 163 5.14 0.01 -4.12
CA THR A 163 4.39 1.25 -4.15
C THR A 163 5.33 2.43 -4.35
N LEU A 164 5.09 3.18 -5.42
CA LEU A 164 5.71 4.47 -5.64
C LEU A 164 4.95 5.53 -4.85
N VAL A 165 5.59 6.16 -3.87
CA VAL A 165 5.01 7.30 -3.17
C VAL A 165 5.31 8.56 -3.96
N LEU A 166 4.29 9.35 -4.25
CA LEU A 166 4.43 10.63 -4.94
C LEU A 166 3.95 11.76 -4.04
N ARG A 167 4.81 12.79 -3.91
CA ARG A 167 4.40 14.05 -3.30
C ARG A 167 3.43 14.76 -4.23
N ILE A 168 2.26 15.13 -3.72
CA ILE A 168 1.27 15.91 -4.45
C ILE A 168 1.84 17.29 -4.71
N ILE A 169 1.71 17.72 -5.96
CA ILE A 169 1.95 19.09 -6.41
C ILE A 169 0.72 19.55 -7.18
N ASN A 170 0.54 20.86 -7.30
CA ASN A 170 -0.41 21.39 -8.27
C ASN A 170 0.35 21.73 -9.57
N PRO A 171 0.29 20.89 -10.62
CA PRO A 171 1.03 21.15 -11.86
C PRO A 171 0.57 22.43 -12.57
N ASP A 172 -0.66 22.89 -12.36
CA ASP A 172 -1.22 24.07 -13.02
C ASP A 172 -0.62 25.39 -12.49
N THR A 173 -0.02 25.35 -11.29
CA THR A 173 0.63 26.51 -10.67
C THR A 173 2.14 26.52 -10.87
N LEU A 174 2.72 25.47 -11.43
CA LEU A 174 4.15 25.35 -11.65
C LEU A 174 4.59 25.93 -13.00
N THR A 175 5.82 26.45 -13.03
CA THR A 175 6.49 26.76 -14.29
C THR A 175 6.85 25.46 -15.02
N ALA A 176 7.07 25.55 -16.33
CA ALA A 176 7.52 24.40 -17.13
C ALA A 176 8.85 23.81 -16.61
N GLU A 177 9.76 24.67 -16.12
CA GLU A 177 11.03 24.22 -15.54
C GLU A 177 10.83 23.49 -14.21
N SER A 178 10.02 24.02 -13.29
CA SER A 178 9.72 23.36 -12.01
C SER A 178 8.99 22.03 -12.21
N LYS A 179 8.07 21.96 -13.18
CA LYS A 179 7.39 20.72 -13.55
C LYS A 179 8.37 19.69 -14.10
N LYS A 180 9.27 20.10 -15.01
CA LYS A 180 10.32 19.24 -15.55
C LYS A 180 11.27 18.74 -14.45
N HIS A 181 11.64 19.61 -13.51
CA HIS A 181 12.45 19.23 -12.35
C HIS A 181 11.74 18.15 -11.51
N TYR A 182 10.46 18.34 -11.20
CA TYR A 182 9.66 17.35 -10.48
C TYR A 182 9.64 15.99 -11.21
N LEU A 183 9.31 15.98 -12.50
CA LEU A 183 9.27 14.75 -13.30
C LEU A 183 10.64 14.04 -13.32
N ASN A 184 11.73 14.79 -13.47
CA ASN A 184 13.08 14.23 -13.43
C ASN A 184 13.42 13.62 -12.08
N ASP A 185 13.00 14.23 -10.97
CA ASP A 185 13.23 13.67 -9.64
C ASP A 185 12.44 12.37 -9.44
N VAL A 186 11.20 12.32 -9.90
CA VAL A 186 10.38 11.10 -9.87
C VAL A 186 11.02 9.99 -10.72
N LEU A 187 11.49 10.33 -11.93
CA LEU A 187 12.14 9.36 -12.83
C LEU A 187 13.44 8.80 -12.23
N LYS A 188 14.25 9.61 -11.54
CA LYS A 188 15.44 9.12 -10.85
C LYS A 188 15.08 8.06 -9.82
N GLU A 189 14.05 8.31 -9.01
CA GLU A 189 13.60 7.34 -7.99
C GLU A 189 13.09 6.03 -8.61
N ILE A 190 12.42 6.10 -9.76
CA ILE A 190 11.93 4.91 -10.49
C ILE A 190 13.10 4.10 -11.09
N CYS A 191 14.11 4.78 -11.66
CA CYS A 191 15.21 4.14 -12.39
C CYS A 191 16.37 3.64 -11.51
N VAL A 192 16.44 4.00 -10.23
CA VAL A 192 17.48 3.52 -9.30
C VAL A 192 17.23 2.07 -8.83
N ARG A 193 16.13 1.47 -9.29
CA ARG A 193 15.69 0.12 -8.96
C ARG A 193 16.21 -0.94 -9.92
#